data_AF-A0A959UNA9-F1
#
_entry.id   AF-A0A959UNA9-F1
#
_cell.length_a   1.000
_cell.length_b   1.000
_cell.length_c   1.000
_cell.angle_alpha   90.00
_cell.angle_beta   90.00
_cell.angle_gamma   90.00
#
_symmetry.space_group_name_H-M   'P 1'
#
loop_
_entity.id
_entity.type
_entity.pdbx_description
1 polymer ?
#
loop_
_entity_poly.entity_id
_entity_poly.type
_entity_poly.pdbx_seq_one_letter_code
_entity_poly.pdbx_strand_id
1 'polypeptide(L)'
;MTFALVALGDAPFDLDFTLASTATYGTEARKDINGTQLLWSGDVTFNGAVKYTGSGNDRDPILQALGGVVPTATITGYQQEDVNMDGTVKYTGAANDRDPILQNIGGVVPTATRVEQLP
;
A
#
# COMPACT_ATOMS: atom_id res chain seq x y z
N MET A 1 -2.12 0.79 14.50
CA MET A 1 -2.85 0.48 15.76
C MET A 1 -2.13 -0.63 16.51
N THR A 2 -2.05 -0.56 17.84
CA THR A 2 -1.34 -1.55 18.68
C THR A 2 -2.15 -2.84 18.84
N PHE A 3 -1.48 -3.96 19.09
CA PHE A 3 -2.12 -5.25 19.33
C PHE A 3 -2.94 -5.27 20.62
N ALA A 4 -2.41 -4.63 21.67
CA ALA A 4 -3.06 -4.51 22.96
C ALA A 4 -3.30 -3.03 23.31
N LEU A 5 -4.16 -2.81 24.31
CA LEU A 5 -4.38 -1.48 24.89
C LEU A 5 -3.07 -0.91 25.44
N VAL A 6 -2.79 0.34 25.08
CA VAL A 6 -1.67 1.11 25.64
C VAL A 6 -2.24 2.16 26.58
N ALA A 7 -1.91 2.06 27.87
CA ALA A 7 -2.28 3.07 28.84
C ALA A 7 -1.36 4.30 28.69
N LEU A 8 -1.96 5.47 28.53
CA LEU A 8 -1.25 6.75 28.52
C LEU A 8 -1.45 7.46 29.87
N GLY A 9 -0.43 8.19 30.32
CA GLY A 9 -0.45 8.95 31.57
C GLY A 9 0.40 10.21 31.47
N ASP A 10 0.69 10.85 32.61
CA ASP A 10 1.38 12.15 32.65
C ASP A 10 2.88 12.06 32.31
N ALA A 11 3.46 10.86 32.35
CA ALA A 11 4.84 10.62 31.92
C ALA A 11 4.91 10.46 30.39
N PRO A 12 5.94 11.02 29.73
CA PRO A 12 6.18 10.78 28.31
C PRO A 12 6.30 9.29 28.00
N PHE A 13 5.63 8.84 26.94
CA PHE A 13 5.65 7.47 26.45
C PHE A 13 5.98 7.47 24.95
N ASP A 14 7.03 6.76 24.56
CA ASP A 14 7.43 6.62 23.17
C ASP A 14 6.75 5.40 22.54
N LEU A 15 5.96 5.63 21.50
CA LEU A 15 5.32 4.58 20.71
C LEU A 15 5.80 4.66 19.26
N ASP A 16 6.69 3.75 18.89
CA ASP A 16 7.28 3.74 17.56
C ASP A 16 6.73 2.59 16.70
N PHE A 17 5.89 2.91 15.72
CA PHE A 17 5.33 1.93 14.79
C PHE A 17 6.31 1.50 13.68
N THR A 18 7.51 2.06 13.61
CA THR A 18 8.54 1.64 12.67
C THR A 18 9.34 0.43 13.18
N LEU A 19 9.29 0.14 14.48
CA LEU A 19 9.97 -1.00 15.08
C LEU A 19 9.16 -2.29 14.93
N ALA A 20 9.84 -3.38 14.55
CA ALA A 20 9.24 -4.72 14.51
C ALA A 20 8.74 -5.19 15.89
N SER A 21 9.38 -4.73 16.97
CA SER A 21 9.00 -5.05 18.36
C SER A 21 7.68 -4.43 18.81
N THR A 22 7.21 -3.37 18.14
CA THR A 22 5.91 -2.76 18.46
C THR A 22 4.79 -3.63 17.89
N ALA A 23 4.16 -4.44 18.74
CA ALA A 23 3.08 -5.32 18.32
C ALA A 23 1.86 -4.52 17.82
N THR A 24 1.40 -4.84 16.61
CA THR A 24 0.23 -4.21 15.98
C THR A 24 -0.91 -5.20 15.87
N TYR A 25 -2.14 -4.69 15.86
CA TYR A 25 -3.32 -5.51 15.60
C TYR A 25 -3.29 -6.10 14.20
N GLY A 26 -3.82 -7.32 14.05
CA GLY A 26 -3.89 -8.05 12.80
C GLY A 26 -2.66 -8.90 12.49
N THR A 27 -2.78 -9.72 11.44
CA THR A 27 -1.74 -10.61 10.92
C THR A 27 -1.01 -9.93 9.78
N GLU A 28 0.33 -9.86 9.83
CA GLU A 28 1.14 -9.16 8.83
C GLU A 28 0.61 -7.75 8.51
N ALA A 29 0.18 -7.02 9.55
CA ALA A 29 -0.45 -5.71 9.39
C ALA A 29 0.51 -4.62 8.87
N ARG A 30 1.81 -4.90 8.84
CA ARG A 30 2.87 -4.01 8.35
C ARG A 30 3.80 -4.75 7.39
N LYS A 31 4.47 -4.00 6.53
CA LYS A 31 5.49 -4.46 5.59
C LYS A 31 6.88 -4.05 6.11
N ASP A 32 7.79 -5.00 6.23
CA ASP A 32 9.18 -4.70 6.54
C ASP A 32 9.91 -4.24 5.27
N ILE A 33 10.59 -3.10 5.35
CA ILE A 33 11.54 -2.64 4.34
C ILE A 33 12.84 -2.28 5.06
N ASN A 34 13.84 -3.15 4.92
CA ASN A 34 15.17 -2.97 5.51
C ASN A 34 15.14 -2.72 7.04
N GLY A 35 14.26 -3.43 7.77
CA GLY A 35 14.13 -3.31 9.22
C GLY A 35 13.20 -2.19 9.69
N THR A 36 12.64 -1.40 8.77
CA THR A 36 11.63 -0.37 9.07
C THR A 36 10.25 -0.91 8.70
N GLN A 37 9.36 -0.95 9.69
CA GLN A 37 7.98 -1.37 9.51
C GLN A 37 7.14 -0.23 8.93
N LEU A 38 6.47 -0.52 7.83
CA LEU A 38 5.67 0.44 7.06
C LEU A 38 4.25 -0.07 6.85
N LEU A 39 3.36 0.83 6.42
CA LEU A 39 2.04 0.43 5.93
C LEU A 39 2.14 -0.16 4.53
N TRP A 40 1.16 -1.00 4.19
CA TRP A 40 1.02 -1.53 2.84
C TRP A 40 0.57 -0.41 1.89
N SER A 41 1.19 -0.31 0.72
CA SER A 41 0.76 0.58 -0.36
C SER A 41 -0.21 -0.14 -1.31
N GLY A 42 -0.88 0.61 -2.18
CA GLY A 42 -1.56 0.04 -3.35
C GLY A 42 -3.06 -0.14 -3.25
N ASP A 43 -3.73 0.32 -2.19
CA ASP A 43 -5.19 0.55 -2.23
C ASP A 43 -5.45 1.91 -2.89
N VAL A 44 -5.40 1.93 -4.22
CA VAL A 44 -5.61 3.14 -5.03
C VAL A 44 -7.08 3.54 -4.99
N THR A 45 -8.00 2.61 -4.73
CA THR A 45 -9.44 2.89 -4.71
C THR A 45 -9.96 3.32 -3.33
N PHE A 46 -9.14 3.26 -2.28
CA PHE A 46 -9.50 3.49 -0.88
C PHE A 46 -10.70 2.67 -0.43
N ASN A 47 -10.78 1.41 -0.88
CA ASN A 47 -11.90 0.53 -0.58
C ASN A 47 -11.61 -0.44 0.58
N GLY A 48 -10.43 -0.36 1.19
CA GLY A 48 -9.99 -1.24 2.27
C GLY A 48 -9.48 -2.60 1.80
N ALA A 49 -9.23 -2.78 0.50
CA ALA A 49 -8.71 -4.03 -0.05
C ALA A 49 -7.79 -3.79 -1.26
N VAL A 50 -6.56 -4.26 -1.15
CA VAL A 50 -5.60 -4.27 -2.26
C VAL A 50 -5.86 -5.45 -3.18
N LYS A 51 -6.12 -5.18 -4.45
CA LYS A 51 -6.43 -6.15 -5.51
C LYS A 51 -5.71 -5.81 -6.81
N TYR A 52 -5.11 -6.83 -7.43
CA TYR A 52 -4.46 -6.66 -8.74
C TYR A 52 -5.37 -6.96 -9.93
N THR A 53 -6.38 -7.83 -9.76
CA THR A 53 -7.34 -8.18 -10.83
C THR A 53 -8.77 -8.26 -10.29
N GLY A 54 -9.75 -8.38 -11.20
CA GLY A 54 -11.17 -8.44 -10.86
C GLY A 54 -11.80 -7.06 -10.72
N SER A 55 -13.08 -7.02 -10.35
CA SER A 55 -13.81 -5.77 -10.14
C SER A 55 -13.25 -5.01 -8.94
N GLY A 56 -13.08 -3.69 -9.10
CA GLY A 56 -12.50 -2.82 -8.07
C GLY A 56 -11.02 -3.13 -7.79
N ASN A 57 -10.26 -3.53 -8.82
CA ASN A 57 -8.81 -3.65 -8.70
C ASN A 57 -8.14 -2.26 -8.71
N ASP A 58 -6.97 -2.19 -8.09
CA ASP A 58 -6.25 -0.94 -7.88
C ASP A 58 -5.34 -0.55 -9.05
N ARG A 59 -5.07 -1.47 -9.99
CA ARG A 59 -4.25 -1.16 -11.17
C ARG A 59 -5.01 -0.38 -12.24
N ASP A 60 -6.32 -0.58 -12.36
CA ASP A 60 -7.10 0.04 -13.43
C ASP A 60 -7.23 1.57 -13.27
N PRO A 61 -7.44 2.14 -12.06
CA PRO A 61 -7.38 3.58 -11.84
C PRO A 61 -6.06 4.22 -12.30
N ILE A 62 -4.92 3.53 -12.08
CA ILE A 62 -3.60 3.99 -12.55
C ILE A 62 -3.60 4.16 -14.07
N LEU A 63 -4.10 3.17 -14.82
CA LEU A 63 -4.17 3.28 -16.28
C LEU A 63 -5.17 4.35 -16.72
N GLN A 64 -6.31 4.48 -16.02
CA GLN A 64 -7.32 5.50 -16.31
C GLN A 64 -6.78 6.92 -16.13
N ALA A 65 -6.03 7.19 -15.06
CA ALA A 65 -5.39 8.49 -14.83
C ALA A 65 -4.48 8.88 -16.00
N LEU A 66 -3.79 7.91 -16.60
CA LEU A 66 -2.92 8.09 -17.77
C LEU A 66 -3.66 8.20 -19.12
N GLY A 67 -5.00 8.29 -19.11
CA GLY A 67 -5.83 8.38 -20.31
C GLY A 67 -6.38 7.03 -20.81
N GLY A 68 -6.23 5.95 -20.03
CA GLY A 68 -6.94 4.68 -20.18
C GLY A 68 -6.46 3.73 -21.28
N VAL A 69 -5.72 4.22 -22.29
CA VAL A 69 -5.37 3.44 -23.48
C VAL A 69 -3.86 3.32 -23.70
N VAL A 70 -3.09 4.36 -23.39
CA VAL A 70 -1.65 4.40 -23.67
C VAL A 70 -0.87 4.09 -22.39
N PRO A 71 -0.39 2.84 -22.20
CA PRO A 71 0.22 2.41 -20.94
C PRO A 71 1.63 2.97 -20.69
N THR A 72 2.15 3.75 -21.65
CA THR A 72 3.48 4.39 -21.61
C THR A 72 3.41 5.88 -21.30
N ALA A 73 2.22 6.44 -21.16
CA ALA A 73 2.06 7.81 -20.68
C ALA A 73 2.49 7.92 -19.21
N THR A 74 2.88 9.12 -18.80
CA THR A 74 3.29 9.41 -17.43
C THR A 74 2.69 10.73 -16.97
N ILE A 75 2.38 10.84 -15.68
CA ILE A 75 1.97 12.10 -15.04
C ILE A 75 2.99 12.45 -13.97
N THR A 76 3.50 13.67 -13.98
CA THR A 76 4.39 14.18 -12.92
C THR A 76 3.57 14.81 -11.80
N GLY A 77 3.95 14.53 -10.56
CA GLY A 77 3.34 15.01 -9.33
C GLY A 77 2.87 13.86 -8.44
N TYR A 78 2.64 14.18 -7.17
CA TYR A 78 2.06 13.25 -6.22
C TYR A 78 0.56 13.13 -6.46
N GLN A 79 0.16 12.02 -7.05
CA GLN A 79 -1.24 11.67 -7.29
C GLN A 79 -1.66 10.49 -6.42
N GLN A 80 -2.95 10.23 -6.35
CA GLN A 80 -3.49 9.05 -5.67
C GLN A 80 -2.96 7.75 -6.29
N GLU A 81 -2.70 7.75 -7.60
CA GLU A 81 -2.18 6.63 -8.37
C GLU A 81 -0.65 6.47 -8.27
N ASP A 82 0.07 7.40 -7.64
CA ASP A 82 1.51 7.32 -7.36
C ASP A 82 1.76 6.41 -6.15
N VAL A 83 1.67 5.10 -6.38
CA VAL A 83 1.72 4.06 -5.33
C VAL A 83 3.11 3.96 -4.71
N ASN A 84 4.15 4.28 -5.48
CA ASN A 84 5.54 4.20 -5.02
C ASN A 84 6.05 5.53 -4.43
N MET A 85 5.26 6.61 -4.53
CA MET A 85 5.57 7.95 -4.04
C MET A 85 6.85 8.55 -4.63
N ASP A 86 7.17 8.25 -5.89
CA ASP A 86 8.32 8.80 -6.63
C ASP A 86 8.00 10.13 -7.35
N GLY A 87 6.75 10.59 -7.27
CA GLY A 87 6.27 11.81 -7.92
C GLY A 87 6.01 11.64 -9.41
N THR A 88 5.93 10.41 -9.93
CA THR A 88 5.59 10.13 -11.33
C THR A 88 4.71 8.88 -11.47
N VAL A 89 3.45 9.08 -11.84
CA VAL A 89 2.53 7.96 -12.13
C VAL A 89 2.93 7.28 -13.44
N LYS A 90 3.14 5.95 -13.40
CA LYS A 90 3.44 5.08 -14.56
C LYS A 90 2.71 3.75 -14.46
N TYR A 91 2.16 3.27 -15.58
CA TYR A 91 1.54 1.93 -15.65
C TYR A 91 2.50 0.83 -16.12
N THR A 92 3.53 1.17 -16.91
CA THR A 92 4.54 0.22 -17.41
C THR A 92 5.95 0.77 -17.29
N GLY A 93 6.95 -0.08 -17.54
CA GLY A 93 8.36 0.27 -17.38
C GLY A 93 8.86 0.05 -15.95
N ALA A 94 10.12 0.41 -15.71
CA ALA A 94 10.71 0.35 -14.38
C ALA A 94 10.04 1.35 -13.43
N ALA A 95 9.92 0.99 -12.15
CA ALA A 95 9.24 1.78 -11.13
C ALA A 95 7.83 2.21 -11.55
N ASN A 96 7.05 1.26 -12.09
CA ASN A 96 5.62 1.48 -12.32
C ASN A 96 4.81 1.28 -11.02
N ASP A 97 3.63 1.86 -10.97
CA ASP A 97 2.78 1.89 -9.77
C ASP A 97 1.94 0.62 -9.58
N ARG A 98 1.79 -0.18 -10.64
CA ARG A 98 1.03 -1.44 -10.56
C ARG A 98 1.82 -2.58 -9.92
N ASP A 99 3.14 -2.59 -10.04
CA ASP A 99 3.96 -3.69 -9.54
C ASP A 99 3.95 -3.79 -7.99
N PRO A 100 4.03 -2.68 -7.23
CA PRO A 100 3.84 -2.72 -5.78
C PRO A 100 2.50 -3.33 -5.34
N ILE A 101 1.41 -3.09 -6.09
CA ILE A 101 0.09 -3.70 -5.83
C ILE A 101 0.19 -5.23 -5.91
N LEU A 102 0.79 -5.75 -6.99
CA LEU A 102 0.98 -7.19 -7.16
C LEU A 102 1.86 -7.78 -6.05
N GLN A 103 2.97 -7.11 -5.71
CA GLN A 103 3.87 -7.54 -4.64
C GLN A 103 3.15 -7.63 -3.29
N ASN A 104 2.30 -6.66 -2.97
CA ASN A 104 1.63 -6.59 -1.67
C ASN A 104 0.53 -7.65 -1.49
N ILE A 105 0.01 -8.23 -2.58
CA ILE A 105 -0.92 -9.38 -2.55
C ILE A 105 -0.23 -10.75 -2.68
N GLY A 106 1.11 -10.82 -2.68
CA GLY A 106 1.88 -12.08 -2.75
C GLY A 106 2.73 -12.25 -4.01
N GLY A 107 2.81 -11.24 -4.88
CA GLY A 107 3.83 -11.06 -5.91
C GLY A 107 3.68 -11.89 -7.20
N VAL A 108 3.07 -13.07 -7.14
CA VAL A 108 2.97 -13.97 -8.30
C VAL A 108 1.54 -14.37 -8.66
N VAL A 109 0.65 -14.48 -7.68
CA VAL A 109 -0.76 -14.84 -7.90
C VAL A 109 -1.61 -13.56 -7.98
N PRO A 110 -2.09 -13.14 -9.16
CA PRO A 110 -2.76 -11.84 -9.34
C PRO A 110 -4.20 -11.81 -8.82
N THR A 111 -4.70 -12.93 -8.30
CA THR A 111 -6.06 -13.10 -7.80
C THR A 111 -6.14 -13.07 -6.28
N ALA A 112 -4.99 -13.01 -5.59
CA ALA A 112 -4.98 -12.80 -4.15
C ALA A 112 -5.50 -11.40 -3.82
N THR A 113 -6.03 -11.24 -2.60
CA THR A 113 -6.51 -9.97 -2.09
C THR A 113 -5.94 -9.77 -0.70
N ARG A 114 -5.51 -8.55 -0.40
CA ARG A 114 -5.13 -8.15 0.96
C ARG A 114 -6.19 -7.19 1.50
N VAL A 115 -6.91 -7.61 2.52
CA VAL A 115 -7.97 -6.80 3.13
C VAL A 115 -7.42 -6.08 4.36
N GLU A 116 -7.85 -4.84 4.57
CA GLU A 116 -7.58 -4.08 5.78
C GLU A 116 -8.08 -4.83 7.02
N GLN A 117 -7.38 -4.66 8.13
CA GLN A 117 -7.70 -5.28 9.40
C GLN A 117 -8.06 -4.19 10.42
N LEU A 118 -9.30 -4.24 10.91
CA LEU A 118 -9.84 -3.31 11.90
C LEU A 118 -10.05 -4.05 13.25
N PRO A 119 -9.86 -3.37 14.40
CA PRO A 119 -10.04 -3.93 15.74
C PRO A 119 -11.48 -4.34 16.03
#